data_AF-A0A0R3QPT3-F1
#
_entry.id   AF-A0A0R3QPT3-F1
#
_cell.length_a   1.000
_cell.length_b   1.000
_cell.length_c   1.000
_cell.angle_alpha   90.00
_cell.angle_beta   90.00
_cell.angle_gamma   90.00
#
_symmetry.space_group_name_H-M   'P 1'
#
loop_
_entity.id
_entity.type
_entity.pdbx_description
1 polymer ?
#
loop_
_entity_poly.entity_id
_entity_poly.type
_entity_poly.pdbx_seq_one_letter_code
_entity_poly.pdbx_strand_id
1 'polypeptide(L)'
;TKKSWKPDILEIAAKKPSILFTTKYNQNYVSQPVDRLPLIPSGEIRIINPTAVQITYQVDTNFEQNSTKIVVRSQKVADFYKLGEMSSVFELHKGLEIDRKKVCIAEKLRTENIDKVTKFLQNSSEKQESNERAEKNASSGEKNNDSMTFFKRGIQLSSILSVFDSEMMSNVIPLSSSVLMPFLNRNHYDSRSPPIILEGEITEVFFGILIQSMSNFDQSTMDYDMDIWLRMAWHDRRLAHQFDRPILVNDENVLKKIWRPSPFFQNAKEAEYHRMTTLNFWLYIFPNGEIFFETHLYLKPSCKLILCKYPHDNQVCSLKITAIASGQNSIRYSWFPRLSDAIRMNKLMESEELYVEKYYKRYCDGVRKTGNFSCLEASCQLKRSLGYHMTRTYIPTATCVVFSWISVWLPEEFVTGRIFGSLTLFLTLSAESSAVKEVLPKVSYMKAIDLWFGFTASFVFITMLEALIVISLEYKSRELRKKAESGLNDMSRYQMMLLMLESGRYHSTARHIDRYCRTLYPVVFLLFLIIYYFVITEGDETKCLQRSSDEL
;
A
#
# COMPACT_ATOMS: atom_id res chain seq x y z
N THR A 1 48.46 -52.40 10.99
CA THR A 1 49.74 -52.10 11.70
C THR A 1 49.88 -50.60 11.86
N LYS A 2 50.06 -50.12 13.12
CA LYS A 2 50.78 -48.89 13.54
C LYS A 2 50.50 -47.58 12.75
N LYS A 3 50.06 -46.44 13.28
CA LYS A 3 50.33 -45.71 14.54
C LYS A 3 49.42 -44.44 14.50
N SER A 4 48.59 -44.20 15.50
CA SER A 4 48.75 -43.14 16.52
C SER A 4 49.11 -41.73 16.01
N TRP A 5 48.13 -40.83 16.01
CA TRP A 5 48.30 -39.41 16.37
C TRP A 5 47.19 -39.04 17.36
N LYS A 6 47.56 -38.72 18.61
CA LYS A 6 46.80 -37.87 19.55
C LYS A 6 47.41 -36.47 19.42
N PRO A 7 46.63 -35.38 19.46
CA PRO A 7 46.16 -34.73 20.71
C PRO A 7 44.71 -34.22 20.55
N ASP A 8 43.92 -33.73 21.51
CA ASP A 8 44.01 -33.50 22.95
C ASP A 8 42.61 -33.73 23.52
N ILE A 9 42.54 -34.20 24.75
CA ILE A 9 41.29 -34.34 25.49
C ILE A 9 40.89 -32.93 25.95
N LEU A 10 39.78 -32.41 25.42
CA LEU A 10 39.04 -31.32 26.04
C LEU A 10 37.78 -31.93 26.65
N GLU A 11 37.91 -32.41 27.89
CA GLU A 11 36.78 -32.82 28.72
C GLU A 11 35.94 -31.57 29.04
N ILE A 12 34.96 -31.27 28.20
CA ILE A 12 33.86 -30.42 28.60
C ILE A 12 32.85 -31.33 29.29
N ALA A 13 32.92 -31.39 30.61
CA ALA A 13 31.90 -32.02 31.44
C ALA A 13 30.54 -31.35 31.12
N ALA A 14 29.70 -32.03 30.35
CA ALA A 14 28.37 -31.55 30.00
C ALA A 14 27.50 -31.48 31.26
N LYS A 15 27.18 -30.26 31.70
CA LYS A 15 26.21 -30.04 32.79
C LYS A 15 24.81 -30.48 32.30
N LYS A 16 24.12 -31.26 33.14
CA LYS A 16 22.69 -31.60 32.96
C LYS A 16 21.87 -30.34 32.67
N PRO A 17 20.83 -30.41 31.82
CA PRO A 17 19.96 -29.26 31.56
C PRO A 17 19.31 -28.81 32.87
N SER A 18 19.35 -27.50 33.13
CA SER A 18 18.71 -26.85 34.27
C SER A 18 18.01 -25.59 33.78
N ILE A 19 16.84 -25.30 34.33
CA ILE A 19 16.07 -24.08 34.01
C ILE A 19 16.53 -23.01 34.99
N LEU A 20 16.98 -21.86 34.47
CA LEU A 20 17.45 -20.72 35.27
C LEU A 20 16.41 -19.60 35.23
N PHE A 21 15.84 -19.25 36.38
CA PHE A 21 14.97 -18.09 36.50
C PHE A 21 15.83 -16.85 36.82
N THR A 22 15.71 -15.79 36.03
CA THR A 22 16.33 -14.49 36.33
C THR A 22 15.26 -13.41 36.30
N THR A 23 15.11 -12.70 37.41
CA THR A 23 14.25 -11.52 37.51
C THR A 23 15.13 -10.27 37.49
N LYS A 24 14.76 -9.28 36.67
CA LYS A 24 15.50 -8.02 36.53
C LYS A 24 14.67 -6.91 37.15
N TYR A 25 15.14 -6.36 38.28
CA TYR A 25 14.50 -5.22 38.94
C TYR A 25 15.13 -3.91 38.44
N ASN A 26 14.33 -2.90 38.17
CA ASN A 26 14.84 -1.61 37.71
C ASN A 26 15.36 -0.79 38.90
N GLN A 27 16.54 -0.20 38.71
CA GLN A 27 17.34 0.63 39.62
C GLN A 27 18.27 -0.10 40.62
N ASN A 28 19.52 -0.29 40.17
CA ASN A 28 20.78 -0.27 40.92
C ASN A 28 21.13 -1.36 41.97
N TYR A 29 20.75 -2.63 41.79
CA TYR A 29 21.36 -3.73 42.58
C TYR A 29 21.63 -5.02 41.78
N VAL A 30 22.69 -5.73 42.20
CA VAL A 30 23.27 -6.93 41.59
C VAL A 30 22.31 -8.13 41.68
N SER A 31 22.17 -8.87 40.57
CA SER A 31 21.40 -10.10 40.44
C SER A 31 21.95 -11.24 41.31
N GLN A 32 21.12 -11.88 42.13
CA GLN A 32 21.42 -13.20 42.70
C GLN A 32 20.53 -14.28 42.06
N PRO A 33 21.10 -15.44 41.69
CA PRO A 33 20.33 -16.56 41.15
C PRO A 33 19.56 -17.27 42.26
N VAL A 34 18.26 -17.52 42.04
CA VAL A 34 17.47 -18.41 42.89
C VAL A 34 17.45 -19.81 42.27
N ASP A 35 17.84 -20.79 43.09
CA ASP A 35 17.92 -22.25 42.95
C ASP A 35 17.79 -22.94 41.58
N ARG A 36 18.76 -23.84 41.30
CA ARG A 36 18.74 -24.77 40.17
C ARG A 36 17.93 -26.03 40.52
N LEU A 37 16.81 -26.26 39.84
CA LEU A 37 16.10 -27.54 39.91
C LEU A 37 16.68 -28.54 38.88
N PRO A 38 17.12 -29.74 39.29
CA PRO A 38 17.59 -30.77 38.37
C PRO A 38 16.41 -31.52 37.74
N LEU A 39 16.43 -31.68 36.41
CA LEU A 39 15.52 -32.54 35.67
C LEU A 39 15.91 -34.02 35.90
N ILE A 40 15.07 -34.81 36.57
CA ILE A 40 15.20 -36.27 36.61
C ILE A 40 14.23 -36.85 35.56
N PRO A 41 14.69 -37.64 34.58
CA PRO A 41 13.79 -38.30 33.63
C PRO A 41 13.34 -39.65 34.20
N SER A 42 12.02 -39.88 34.27
CA SER A 42 11.47 -41.23 34.30
C SER A 42 11.05 -41.60 32.86
N GLY A 43 11.88 -42.40 32.17
CA GLY A 43 11.56 -42.97 30.86
C GLY A 43 12.58 -42.65 29.78
N GLU A 44 13.10 -43.70 29.14
CA GLU A 44 14.14 -43.67 28.11
C GLU A 44 13.72 -42.90 26.85
N ILE A 45 14.43 -41.82 26.52
CA ILE A 45 14.44 -41.23 25.18
C ILE A 45 15.89 -40.96 24.79
N ARG A 46 16.37 -41.64 23.75
CA ARG A 46 17.67 -41.37 23.10
C ARG A 46 17.58 -40.04 22.35
N ILE A 47 18.34 -39.04 22.78
CA ILE A 47 18.50 -37.76 22.06
C ILE A 47 19.82 -37.79 21.31
N ILE A 48 19.75 -37.71 19.98
CA ILE A 48 20.89 -37.52 19.08
C ILE A 48 21.11 -36.01 18.94
N ASN A 49 22.27 -35.53 19.41
CA ASN A 49 22.79 -34.14 19.37
C ASN A 49 22.06 -33.05 20.20
N PRO A 50 22.61 -32.62 21.36
CA PRO A 50 22.11 -31.47 22.11
C PRO A 50 22.82 -30.19 21.68
N THR A 51 22.14 -29.30 20.95
CA THR A 51 22.51 -27.88 20.93
C THR A 51 21.73 -27.19 22.05
N ALA A 52 22.44 -26.52 22.95
CA ALA A 52 21.85 -25.86 24.11
C ALA A 52 20.95 -24.70 23.65
N VAL A 53 19.64 -24.86 23.76
CA VAL A 53 18.68 -23.77 23.54
C VAL A 53 18.51 -23.02 24.86
N GLN A 54 19.10 -21.83 24.96
CA GLN A 54 18.86 -20.90 26.06
C GLN A 54 17.55 -20.15 25.80
N ILE A 55 16.46 -20.58 26.43
CA ILE A 55 15.17 -19.88 26.31
C ILE A 55 15.08 -18.87 27.46
N THR A 56 15.16 -17.59 27.12
CA THR A 56 15.04 -16.49 28.08
C THR A 56 13.59 -16.03 28.07
N TYR A 57 12.89 -16.18 29.20
CA TYR A 57 11.54 -15.63 29.37
C TYR A 57 11.61 -14.29 30.12
N GLN A 58 10.93 -13.28 29.60
CA GLN A 58 10.70 -12.02 30.30
C GLN A 58 9.34 -12.12 31.01
N VAL A 59 9.35 -12.02 32.33
CA VAL A 59 8.13 -12.02 33.15
C VAL A 59 7.86 -10.59 33.59
N ASP A 60 6.89 -9.94 32.97
CA ASP A 60 6.41 -8.63 33.42
C ASP A 60 5.39 -8.85 34.54
N THR A 61 5.80 -8.54 35.78
CA THR A 61 4.88 -8.50 36.92
C THR A 61 4.37 -7.07 37.09
N ASN A 62 3.12 -6.80 36.71
CA ASN A 62 2.44 -5.56 37.04
C ASN A 62 1.71 -5.72 38.38
N PHE A 63 2.14 -4.98 39.42
CA PHE A 63 1.67 -5.16 40.80
C PHE A 63 0.37 -4.43 41.14
N GLU A 64 -0.29 -3.77 40.18
CA GLU A 64 -1.54 -3.04 40.45
C GLU A 64 -2.83 -3.87 40.31
N GLN A 65 -2.75 -5.13 39.89
CA GLN A 65 -3.89 -6.05 39.89
C GLN A 65 -3.47 -7.40 40.47
N ASN A 66 -4.30 -7.95 41.35
CA ASN A 66 -4.08 -9.19 42.12
C ASN A 66 -4.06 -10.49 41.24
N SER A 67 -3.57 -10.42 40.00
CA SER A 67 -3.47 -11.56 39.10
C SER A 67 -2.29 -11.43 38.14
N THR A 68 -1.18 -12.09 38.44
CA THR A 68 -0.10 -12.33 37.48
C THR A 68 -0.49 -13.44 36.52
N LYS A 69 -0.71 -13.12 35.23
CA LYS A 69 -0.90 -14.11 34.16
C LYS A 69 0.44 -14.42 33.49
N ILE A 70 0.76 -15.70 33.35
CA ILE A 70 1.88 -16.17 32.53
C ILE A 70 1.29 -16.86 31.30
N VAL A 71 1.68 -16.42 30.11
CA VAL A 71 1.19 -16.98 28.83
C VAL A 71 2.27 -17.87 28.23
N VAL A 72 1.98 -19.15 28.08
CA VAL A 72 2.85 -20.11 27.39
C VAL A 72 2.35 -20.26 25.95
N ARG A 73 3.20 -19.96 24.97
CA ARG A 73 2.82 -19.89 23.54
C ARG A 73 3.09 -21.16 22.73
N SER A 74 3.53 -22.25 23.36
CA SER A 74 3.88 -23.49 22.65
C SER A 74 2.88 -24.60 22.97
N GLN A 75 2.06 -24.96 21.99
CA GLN A 75 1.04 -26.02 22.08
C GLN A 75 1.65 -27.36 22.50
N LYS A 76 2.82 -27.71 21.94
CA LYS A 76 3.56 -28.95 22.28
C LYS A 76 3.97 -29.04 23.75
N VAL A 77 4.23 -27.90 24.40
CA VAL A 77 4.59 -27.85 25.82
C VAL A 77 3.33 -27.97 26.69
N ALA A 78 2.21 -27.36 26.27
CA ALA A 78 0.93 -27.52 26.95
C ALA A 78 0.46 -28.98 26.92
N ASP A 79 0.58 -29.65 25.78
CA ASP A 79 0.21 -31.06 25.61
C ASP A 79 1.10 -32.01 26.42
N PHE A 80 2.41 -31.74 26.49
CA PHE A 80 3.36 -32.57 27.25
C PHE A 80 3.04 -32.60 28.76
N TYR A 81 2.58 -31.47 29.31
CA TYR A 81 2.15 -31.35 30.70
C TYR A 81 0.63 -31.57 30.89
N LYS A 82 -0.09 -31.98 29.84
CA LYS A 82 -1.55 -32.23 29.84
C LYS A 82 -2.39 -31.04 30.33
N LEU A 83 -2.00 -29.83 29.97
CA LEU A 83 -2.77 -28.62 30.28
C LEU A 83 -3.82 -28.40 29.18
N GLY A 84 -5.11 -28.55 29.51
CA GLY A 84 -6.20 -28.48 28.54
C GLY A 84 -6.39 -27.12 27.89
N GLU A 85 -6.94 -27.10 26.66
CA GLU A 85 -7.25 -25.88 25.93
C GLU A 85 -8.31 -25.03 26.66
N MET A 86 -7.92 -23.81 27.03
CA MET A 86 -8.72 -22.75 27.64
C MET A 86 -9.67 -23.17 28.78
N SER A 87 -9.15 -23.22 30.01
CA SER A 87 -9.86 -22.71 31.18
C SER A 87 -8.89 -22.26 32.30
N SER A 88 -9.11 -21.04 32.80
CA SER A 88 -8.60 -20.41 34.04
C SER A 88 -7.24 -20.85 34.63
N VAL A 89 -6.23 -19.99 34.42
CA VAL A 89 -5.05 -19.51 35.21
C VAL A 89 -4.55 -20.20 36.51
N PHE A 90 -5.24 -21.14 37.18
CA PHE A 90 -4.86 -21.61 38.52
C PHE A 90 -4.37 -23.06 38.67
N GLU A 91 -4.19 -23.85 37.61
CA GLU A 91 -3.82 -25.27 37.76
C GLU A 91 -2.33 -25.62 37.59
N LEU A 92 -1.44 -24.66 37.25
CA LEU A 92 -0.01 -24.95 37.06
C LEU A 92 0.70 -25.38 38.36
N HIS A 93 0.28 -24.84 39.52
CA HIS A 93 0.87 -25.19 40.82
C HIS A 93 0.51 -26.61 41.28
N LYS A 94 -0.63 -27.12 40.83
CA LYS A 94 -1.14 -28.44 41.23
C LYS A 94 -0.44 -29.56 40.47
N GLY A 95 -0.03 -29.31 39.23
CA GLY A 95 0.77 -30.24 38.42
C GLY A 95 2.27 -30.27 38.73
N LEU A 96 2.80 -29.26 39.42
CA LEU A 96 4.22 -29.16 39.78
C LEU A 96 4.51 -29.53 41.26
N GLU A 97 3.49 -29.95 42.03
CA GLU A 97 3.59 -30.32 43.46
C GLU A 97 4.33 -29.28 44.34
N ILE A 98 4.21 -27.99 44.02
CA ILE A 98 4.90 -26.92 44.76
C ILE A 98 4.06 -26.50 45.97
N ASP A 99 4.58 -26.74 47.17
CA ASP A 99 3.94 -26.37 48.44
C ASP A 99 3.91 -24.84 48.62
N ARG A 100 2.70 -24.26 48.61
CA ARG A 100 2.45 -22.81 48.73
C ARG A 100 3.04 -22.19 49.99
N LYS A 101 3.22 -22.96 51.07
CA LYS A 101 3.75 -22.43 52.35
C LYS A 101 5.26 -22.17 52.34
N LYS A 102 6.01 -22.72 51.39
CA LYS A 102 7.46 -22.47 51.27
C LYS A 102 7.83 -21.25 50.42
N VAL A 103 6.90 -20.76 49.59
CA VAL A 103 7.15 -19.62 48.68
C VAL A 103 6.80 -18.28 49.33
N CYS A 104 5.92 -18.28 50.33
CA CYS A 104 5.54 -17.08 51.08
C CYS A 104 6.09 -17.13 52.50
N ILE A 105 7.36 -16.78 52.69
CA ILE A 105 7.90 -16.37 53.99
C ILE A 105 8.17 -14.87 53.92
N ALA A 106 7.31 -14.08 54.57
CA ALA A 106 7.60 -12.70 54.89
C ALA A 106 8.67 -12.68 55.98
N GLU A 107 9.93 -12.52 55.59
CA GLU A 107 11.00 -12.33 56.56
C GLU A 107 10.93 -10.90 57.13
N LYS A 108 10.70 -10.82 58.45
CA LYS A 108 10.82 -9.63 59.28
C LYS A 108 12.16 -8.93 59.01
N LEU A 109 12.12 -7.77 58.36
CA LEU A 109 13.23 -6.83 58.41
C LEU A 109 13.28 -6.22 59.83
N ARG A 110 14.31 -6.64 60.57
CA ARG A 110 14.75 -6.09 61.85
C ARG A 110 14.93 -4.57 61.73
N THR A 111 14.33 -3.88 62.68
CA THR A 111 14.65 -2.54 63.16
C THR A 111 16.14 -2.43 63.51
N GLU A 112 16.92 -1.76 62.68
CA GLU A 112 18.17 -1.07 63.02
C GLU A 112 18.71 -0.40 61.73
N ASN A 113 18.32 0.88 61.51
CA ASN A 113 18.95 1.90 60.64
C ASN A 113 17.98 3.02 60.19
N ILE A 114 16.82 3.16 60.83
CA ILE A 114 15.88 4.27 60.60
C ILE A 114 16.40 5.61 61.14
N ASP A 115 17.49 5.65 61.90
CA ASP A 115 18.09 6.91 62.39
C ASP A 115 19.12 7.57 61.47
N LYS A 116 19.57 6.88 60.40
CA LYS A 116 20.54 7.44 59.44
C LYS A 116 19.91 8.07 58.20
N VAL A 117 18.70 7.64 57.82
CA VAL A 117 17.98 8.20 56.66
C VAL A 117 17.18 9.45 57.06
N THR A 118 16.66 9.48 58.28
CA THR A 118 15.88 10.62 58.81
C THR A 118 16.75 11.86 59.08
N LYS A 119 18.04 11.67 59.40
CA LYS A 119 19.03 12.77 59.54
C LYS A 119 19.57 13.33 58.21
N PHE A 120 19.36 12.63 57.10
CA PHE A 120 19.76 13.11 55.77
C PHE A 120 18.65 13.94 55.11
N LEU A 121 17.38 13.63 55.41
CA LEU A 121 16.21 14.32 54.87
C LEU A 121 15.77 15.55 55.67
N GLN A 122 16.23 15.72 56.91
CA GLN A 122 15.99 16.95 57.71
C GLN A 122 17.05 18.05 57.52
N ASN A 123 18.22 17.74 56.92
CA ASN A 123 19.26 18.74 56.62
C ASN A 123 19.12 19.38 55.22
N SER A 124 18.05 19.06 54.48
CA SER A 124 17.77 19.62 53.15
C SER A 124 16.59 20.61 53.13
N SER A 125 16.03 20.93 54.30
CA SER A 125 14.89 21.85 54.49
C SER A 125 15.22 23.09 55.33
N GLU A 126 16.50 23.38 55.53
CA GLU A 126 16.98 24.65 56.13
C GLU A 126 18.15 25.20 55.29
N LYS A 127 17.85 25.66 54.07
CA LYS A 127 18.69 26.59 53.30
C LYS A 127 17.96 27.13 52.07
N GLN A 128 16.81 27.78 52.29
CA GLN A 128 16.23 28.68 51.29
C GLN A 128 15.37 29.78 51.94
N GLU A 129 15.87 30.36 53.02
CA GLU A 129 15.49 31.70 53.49
C GLU A 129 16.77 32.52 53.61
N SER A 130 17.18 33.15 52.51
CA SER A 130 18.06 34.34 52.44
C SER A 130 18.47 34.56 50.99
N ASN A 131 17.64 35.31 50.25
CA ASN A 131 18.09 36.42 49.39
C ASN A 131 16.89 37.00 48.61
N GLU A 132 15.98 37.63 49.34
CA GLU A 132 15.33 38.85 48.84
C GLU A 132 16.37 39.97 48.81
N ARG A 133 17.07 40.14 47.68
CA ARG A 133 17.63 41.41 47.17
C ARG A 133 18.48 41.11 45.94
N ALA A 134 17.84 41.06 44.78
CA ALA A 134 18.43 41.40 43.49
C ALA A 134 17.33 41.47 42.42
N GLU A 135 16.39 42.41 42.57
CA GLU A 135 15.73 42.98 41.40
C GLU A 135 16.78 43.78 40.61
N LYS A 136 17.14 43.27 39.43
CA LYS A 136 17.16 43.97 38.14
C LYS A 136 18.04 43.23 37.15
N ASN A 137 17.48 43.03 35.96
CA ASN A 137 18.10 42.60 34.70
C ASN A 137 18.09 41.09 34.43
N ALA A 138 16.97 40.59 33.89
CA ALA A 138 16.95 39.59 32.81
C ALA A 138 15.56 39.54 32.17
N SER A 139 15.35 40.36 31.13
CA SER A 139 14.22 40.23 30.21
C SER A 139 14.38 38.96 29.37
N SER A 140 13.65 37.89 29.70
CA SER A 140 13.55 36.67 28.89
C SER A 140 12.37 35.81 29.38
N GLY A 141 11.13 36.31 29.26
CA GLY A 141 9.95 35.62 29.79
C GLY A 141 8.63 35.90 29.07
N GLU A 142 8.64 36.36 27.81
CA GLU A 142 7.43 36.85 27.13
C GLU A 142 6.83 35.92 26.05
N LYS A 143 7.39 34.72 25.79
CA LYS A 143 6.86 33.84 24.73
C LYS A 143 5.75 32.86 25.16
N ASN A 144 5.61 32.55 26.45
CA ASN A 144 4.63 31.55 26.94
C ASN A 144 3.24 32.13 27.25
N ASN A 145 3.12 33.45 27.46
CA ASN A 145 1.82 34.07 27.76
C ASN A 145 0.95 34.30 26.52
N ASP A 146 1.58 34.43 25.34
CA ASP A 146 0.87 34.66 24.06
C ASP A 146 0.17 33.38 23.56
N SER A 147 0.78 32.20 23.71
CA SER A 147 0.15 30.93 23.32
C SER A 147 -1.04 30.57 24.24
N MET A 148 -0.97 30.97 25.52
CA MET A 148 -1.99 30.67 26.53
C MET A 148 -3.24 31.58 26.39
N THR A 149 -3.06 32.82 25.91
CA THR A 149 -4.19 33.71 25.57
C THR A 149 -4.82 33.37 24.21
N PHE A 150 -4.08 32.75 23.30
CA PHE A 150 -4.56 32.36 21.98
C PHE A 150 -5.69 31.31 22.02
N PHE A 151 -5.53 30.21 22.78
CA PHE A 151 -6.58 29.18 22.87
C PHE A 151 -7.88 29.67 23.53
N LYS A 152 -7.80 30.73 24.34
CA LYS A 152 -8.97 31.39 24.95
C LYS A 152 -9.64 32.40 24.02
N ARG A 153 -8.91 32.98 23.06
CA ARG A 153 -9.45 33.96 22.10
C ARG A 153 -10.34 33.36 21.00
N GLY A 154 -10.51 32.04 21.01
CA GLY A 154 -11.33 31.31 20.04
C GLY A 154 -10.60 31.19 18.71
N ILE A 155 -10.23 29.96 18.37
CA ILE A 155 -9.81 29.64 17.00
C ILE A 155 -11.08 29.66 16.13
N GLN A 156 -10.95 30.05 14.87
CA GLN A 156 -12.04 29.91 13.90
C GLN A 156 -11.92 28.52 13.27
N LEU A 157 -12.98 27.72 13.31
CA LEU A 157 -13.02 26.33 12.86
C LEU A 157 -12.39 26.09 11.47
N SER A 158 -12.59 27.02 10.54
CA SER A 158 -12.06 26.96 9.17
C SER A 158 -10.53 27.13 9.07
N SER A 159 -9.90 27.58 10.15
CA SER A 159 -8.45 27.86 10.28
C SER A 159 -7.76 27.01 11.36
N ILE A 160 -8.47 26.03 11.93
CA ILE A 160 -7.97 25.18 13.02
C ILE A 160 -6.65 24.47 12.69
N LEU A 161 -6.41 24.18 11.40
CA LEU A 161 -5.19 23.55 10.92
C LEU A 161 -3.95 24.44 11.09
N SER A 162 -4.10 25.77 11.07
CA SER A 162 -2.98 26.70 11.25
C SER A 162 -2.29 26.56 12.61
N VAL A 163 -3.02 26.07 13.61
CA VAL A 163 -2.49 25.78 14.96
C VAL A 163 -1.46 24.67 14.91
N PHE A 164 -1.65 23.68 14.04
CA PHE A 164 -0.74 22.54 13.88
C PHE A 164 0.41 22.83 12.92
N ASP A 165 0.23 23.76 11.99
CA ASP A 165 1.32 24.25 11.12
C ASP A 165 2.30 25.15 11.88
N SER A 166 1.82 25.84 12.92
CA SER A 166 2.67 26.62 13.82
C SER A 166 3.37 25.72 14.85
N GLU A 167 4.61 26.06 15.25
CA GLU A 167 5.32 25.41 16.38
C GLU A 167 4.60 25.55 17.75
N MET A 168 3.39 26.13 17.74
CA MET A 168 2.61 26.39 18.94
C MET A 168 2.07 25.09 19.55
N MET A 169 1.63 24.11 18.74
CA MET A 169 1.15 22.82 19.26
C MET A 169 2.31 21.93 19.75
N SER A 170 3.49 22.01 19.13
CA SER A 170 4.67 21.25 19.59
C SER A 170 5.17 21.68 20.97
N ASN A 171 4.87 22.91 21.38
CA ASN A 171 5.27 23.47 22.67
C ASN A 171 4.22 23.31 23.78
N VAL A 172 3.01 22.83 23.45
CA VAL A 172 1.88 22.74 24.40
C VAL A 172 1.55 21.28 24.67
N ILE A 173 1.74 20.84 25.92
CA ILE A 173 1.40 19.48 26.35
C ILE A 173 -0.13 19.41 26.57
N PRO A 174 -0.86 18.58 25.80
CA PRO A 174 -2.30 18.45 25.96
C PRO A 174 -2.67 17.70 27.23
N LEU A 175 -3.89 17.91 27.71
CA LEU A 175 -4.47 17.16 28.82
C LEU A 175 -4.83 15.73 28.37
N SER A 176 -4.71 14.78 29.30
CA SER A 176 -5.08 13.38 29.06
C SER A 176 -6.60 13.21 28.96
N SER A 177 -7.01 12.21 28.16
CA SER A 177 -8.40 11.79 27.98
C SER A 177 -9.09 11.36 29.29
N SER A 178 -8.34 11.04 30.34
CA SER A 178 -8.89 10.69 31.67
C SER A 178 -9.71 11.81 32.30
N VAL A 179 -9.38 13.08 32.00
CA VAL A 179 -10.09 14.26 32.49
C VAL A 179 -11.49 14.38 31.88
N LEU A 180 -11.71 13.77 30.70
CA LEU A 180 -12.95 13.88 29.97
C LEU A 180 -14.08 13.05 30.60
N MET A 181 -13.78 11.89 31.20
CA MET A 181 -14.79 10.97 31.72
C MET A 181 -15.66 11.58 32.85
N PRO A 182 -15.08 12.21 33.90
CA PRO A 182 -15.87 12.92 34.91
C PRO A 182 -16.69 14.08 34.31
N PHE A 183 -16.13 14.79 33.32
CA PHE A 183 -16.80 15.89 32.64
C PHE A 183 -18.03 15.45 31.85
N LEU A 184 -17.92 14.39 31.03
CA LEU A 184 -19.03 13.85 30.26
C LEU A 184 -20.17 13.36 31.17
N ASN A 185 -19.83 12.70 32.27
CA ASN A 185 -20.80 12.19 33.23
C ASN A 185 -21.55 13.34 33.93
N ARG A 186 -20.83 14.39 34.34
CA ARG A 186 -21.42 15.56 35.01
C ARG A 186 -22.40 16.30 34.10
N ASN A 187 -22.09 16.38 32.81
CA ASN A 187 -22.89 17.12 31.83
C ASN A 187 -23.97 16.26 31.14
N HIS A 188 -24.14 15.00 31.53
CA HIS A 188 -25.07 14.05 30.90
C HIS A 188 -24.95 14.02 29.37
N TYR A 189 -23.71 13.97 28.87
CA TYR A 189 -23.43 14.05 27.44
C TYR A 189 -24.04 12.87 26.66
N ASP A 190 -24.85 13.16 25.64
CA ASP A 190 -25.37 12.15 24.71
C ASP A 190 -24.54 12.14 23.43
N SER A 191 -23.85 11.02 23.19
CA SER A 191 -23.01 10.80 22.01
C SER A 191 -23.79 10.41 20.76
N ARG A 192 -25.10 10.14 20.86
CA ARG A 192 -25.92 9.65 19.76
C ARG A 192 -26.48 10.78 18.90
N SER A 193 -26.64 11.97 19.47
CA SER A 193 -27.17 13.13 18.77
C SER A 193 -26.04 14.06 18.29
N PRO A 194 -26.17 14.63 17.07
CA PRO A 194 -25.28 15.69 16.63
C PRO A 194 -25.34 16.90 17.58
N PRO A 195 -24.29 17.73 17.62
CA PRO A 195 -24.20 18.88 18.52
C PRO A 195 -25.07 20.04 18.04
N ILE A 196 -26.39 19.81 18.04
CA ILE A 196 -27.42 20.76 17.69
C ILE A 196 -28.10 21.16 19.00
N ILE A 197 -27.98 22.43 19.39
CA ILE A 197 -28.56 22.94 20.64
C ILE A 197 -29.87 23.68 20.36
N LEU A 198 -29.95 24.38 19.23
CA LEU A 198 -31.13 25.12 18.81
C LEU A 198 -31.75 24.47 17.58
N GLU A 199 -33.09 24.46 17.52
CA GLU A 199 -33.80 24.03 16.31
C GLU A 199 -33.40 24.91 15.11
N GLY A 200 -32.98 24.26 14.03
CA GLY A 200 -32.52 24.93 12.80
C GLY A 200 -31.02 25.24 12.73
N GLU A 201 -30.25 25.00 13.80
CA GLU A 201 -28.78 25.02 13.71
C GLU A 201 -28.26 23.81 12.93
N ILE A 202 -27.24 24.02 12.10
CA ILE A 202 -26.60 23.00 11.27
C ILE A 202 -25.17 22.82 11.78
N THR A 203 -24.77 21.58 12.07
CA THR A 203 -23.37 21.28 12.38
C THR A 203 -22.56 21.28 11.10
N GLU A 204 -21.69 22.28 10.94
CA GLU A 204 -20.71 22.30 9.87
C GLU A 204 -19.49 21.44 10.25
N VAL A 205 -19.11 20.55 9.33
CA VAL A 205 -17.95 19.68 9.47
C VAL A 205 -17.01 19.94 8.30
N PHE A 206 -15.82 20.43 8.62
CA PHE A 206 -14.76 20.63 7.64
C PHE A 206 -13.94 19.36 7.44
N PHE A 207 -13.72 19.00 6.18
CA PHE A 207 -12.94 17.83 5.78
C PHE A 207 -11.62 18.24 5.15
N GLY A 208 -10.58 17.47 5.47
CA GLY A 208 -9.29 17.48 4.81
C GLY A 208 -8.79 16.06 4.61
N ILE A 209 -8.03 15.83 3.55
CA ILE A 209 -7.42 14.55 3.22
C ILE A 209 -5.94 14.79 2.98
N LEU A 210 -5.11 14.08 3.74
CA LEU A 210 -3.70 13.92 3.44
C LEU A 210 -3.52 12.54 2.82
N ILE A 211 -3.28 12.50 1.52
CA ILE A 211 -3.01 11.29 0.77
C ILE A 211 -1.56 10.88 1.02
N GLN A 212 -1.38 9.73 1.67
CA GLN A 212 -0.07 9.15 1.94
C GLN A 212 0.45 8.46 0.69
N SER A 213 -0.37 7.62 0.07
CA SER A 213 -0.03 6.91 -1.15
C SER A 213 -1.28 6.60 -1.98
N MET A 214 -1.07 6.49 -3.29
CA MET A 214 -2.03 5.93 -4.24
C MET A 214 -1.29 4.88 -5.05
N SER A 215 -1.74 3.63 -5.00
CA SER A 215 -1.03 2.50 -5.58
C SER A 215 -1.98 1.43 -6.10
N ASN A 216 -1.42 0.37 -6.69
CA ASN A 216 -2.15 -0.83 -7.13
C ASN A 216 -3.39 -0.50 -7.97
N PHE A 217 -3.21 0.30 -9.03
CA PHE A 217 -4.28 0.59 -9.98
C PHE A 217 -4.61 -0.66 -10.78
N ASP A 218 -5.63 -1.40 -10.34
CA ASP A 218 -6.08 -2.60 -11.01
C ASP A 218 -7.03 -2.23 -12.13
N GLN A 219 -6.52 -2.38 -13.35
CA GLN A 219 -7.22 -2.05 -14.57
C GLN A 219 -8.39 -3.02 -14.81
N SER A 220 -8.28 -4.28 -14.35
CA SER A 220 -9.28 -5.33 -14.56
C SER A 220 -10.53 -5.12 -13.70
N THR A 221 -10.33 -4.76 -12.43
CA THR A 221 -11.40 -4.49 -11.45
C THR A 221 -11.84 -3.03 -11.44
N MET A 222 -11.08 -2.14 -12.09
CA MET A 222 -11.31 -0.69 -12.12
C MET A 222 -11.31 -0.09 -10.71
N ASP A 223 -10.32 -0.46 -9.90
CA ASP A 223 -10.09 0.10 -8.56
C ASP A 223 -8.61 0.38 -8.30
N TYR A 224 -8.34 1.05 -7.19
CA TYR A 224 -6.99 1.38 -6.74
C TYR A 224 -6.92 1.38 -5.22
N ASP A 225 -5.72 1.21 -4.69
CA ASP A 225 -5.44 1.30 -3.26
C ASP A 225 -5.09 2.74 -2.89
N MET A 226 -5.66 3.21 -1.79
CA MET A 226 -5.46 4.56 -1.32
C MET A 226 -5.24 4.57 0.20
N ASP A 227 -4.09 5.07 0.62
CA ASP A 227 -3.79 5.30 2.03
C ASP A 227 -3.94 6.80 2.33
N ILE A 228 -4.80 7.15 3.30
CA ILE A 228 -5.09 8.53 3.67
C ILE A 228 -5.09 8.77 5.17
N TRP A 229 -4.71 9.97 5.56
CA TRP A 229 -5.16 10.58 6.81
C TRP A 229 -6.37 11.44 6.54
N LEU A 230 -7.51 11.03 7.10
CA LEU A 230 -8.75 11.79 7.07
C LEU A 230 -8.77 12.76 8.25
N ARG A 231 -8.93 14.04 7.93
CA ARG A 231 -9.04 15.14 8.90
C ARG A 231 -10.46 15.66 8.91
N MET A 232 -11.01 15.82 10.10
CA MET A 232 -12.33 16.38 10.32
C MET A 232 -12.26 17.43 11.41
N ALA A 233 -12.92 18.56 11.22
CA ALA A 233 -13.08 19.58 12.24
C ALA A 233 -14.55 19.97 12.37
N TRP A 234 -15.05 20.00 13.59
CA TRP A 234 -16.40 20.48 13.91
C TRP A 234 -16.41 21.18 15.26
N HIS A 235 -17.51 21.85 15.56
CA HIS A 235 -17.71 22.52 16.83
C HIS A 235 -18.77 21.80 17.66
N ASP A 236 -18.46 21.43 18.90
CA ASP A 236 -19.39 20.88 19.87
C ASP A 236 -19.33 21.68 21.17
N ARG A 237 -20.29 22.59 21.33
CA ARG A 237 -20.41 23.46 22.52
C ARG A 237 -20.60 22.66 23.82
N ARG A 238 -21.12 21.42 23.75
CA ARG A 238 -21.32 20.56 24.94
C ARG A 238 -20.00 20.05 25.51
N LEU A 239 -18.93 20.11 24.71
CA LEU A 239 -17.58 19.71 25.07
C LEU A 239 -16.67 20.90 25.41
N ALA A 240 -17.19 22.12 25.40
CA ALA A 240 -16.48 23.31 25.85
C ALA A 240 -16.14 23.20 27.35
N HIS A 241 -14.91 23.54 27.71
CA HIS A 241 -14.39 23.31 29.04
C HIS A 241 -13.51 24.47 29.53
N GLN A 242 -13.40 24.63 30.84
CA GLN A 242 -12.67 25.74 31.47
C GLN A 242 -11.16 25.52 31.56
N PHE A 243 -10.65 24.38 31.08
CA PHE A 243 -9.20 24.14 31.06
C PHE A 243 -8.48 25.07 30.08
N ASP A 244 -7.26 25.46 30.43
CA ASP A 244 -6.42 26.38 29.63
C ASP A 244 -5.72 25.70 28.44
N ARG A 245 -5.86 24.37 28.29
CA ARG A 245 -5.15 23.55 27.31
C ARG A 245 -6.10 22.56 26.63
N PRO A 246 -5.82 22.14 25.39
CA PRO A 246 -6.64 21.15 24.70
C PRO A 246 -6.53 19.77 25.36
N ILE A 247 -7.61 18.98 25.28
CA ILE A 247 -7.64 17.58 25.71
C ILE A 247 -7.32 16.70 24.50
N LEU A 248 -6.33 15.82 24.63
CA LEU A 248 -6.01 14.80 23.63
C LEU A 248 -6.71 13.49 23.98
N VAL A 249 -7.51 12.99 23.04
CA VAL A 249 -8.14 11.67 23.10
C VAL A 249 -7.49 10.76 22.07
N ASN A 250 -6.84 9.71 22.58
CA ASN A 250 -6.18 8.64 21.84
C ASN A 250 -6.65 7.22 22.26
N ASP A 251 -7.61 7.14 23.20
CA ASP A 251 -8.20 5.88 23.66
C ASP A 251 -9.53 5.60 22.93
N GLU A 252 -9.63 4.43 22.30
CA GLU A 252 -10.82 3.97 21.58
C GLU A 252 -12.07 3.94 22.48
N ASN A 253 -11.92 3.62 23.77
CA ASN A 253 -13.04 3.55 24.72
C ASN A 253 -13.63 4.92 25.02
N VAL A 254 -12.79 5.95 25.07
CA VAL A 254 -13.22 7.33 25.24
C VAL A 254 -13.80 7.86 23.93
N LEU A 255 -13.17 7.55 22.80
CA LEU A 255 -13.67 7.94 21.48
C LEU A 255 -15.10 7.43 21.20
N LYS A 256 -15.46 6.23 21.67
CA LYS A 256 -16.83 5.66 21.56
C LYS A 256 -17.89 6.45 22.34
N LYS A 257 -17.49 7.26 23.32
CA LYS A 257 -18.39 8.06 24.16
C LYS A 257 -18.57 9.50 23.68
N ILE A 258 -17.91 9.87 22.58
CA ILE A 258 -17.99 11.20 21.97
C ILE A 258 -18.74 11.08 20.65
N TRP A 259 -19.72 11.97 20.42
CA TRP A 259 -20.33 12.09 19.11
C TRP A 259 -19.28 12.46 18.05
N ARG A 260 -19.35 11.82 16.89
CA ARG A 260 -18.50 12.12 15.74
C ARG A 260 -19.30 12.02 14.45
N PRO A 261 -18.95 12.83 13.43
CA PRO A 261 -19.54 12.67 12.11
C PRO A 261 -19.24 11.27 11.55
N SER A 262 -20.17 10.75 10.76
CA SER A 262 -20.07 9.45 10.11
C SER A 262 -19.91 9.61 8.61
N PRO A 263 -18.68 9.85 8.11
CA PRO A 263 -18.42 9.89 6.68
C PRO A 263 -18.56 8.49 6.07
N PHE A 264 -19.14 8.45 4.88
CA PHE A 264 -19.29 7.26 4.04
C PHE A 264 -18.60 7.51 2.71
N PHE A 265 -17.74 6.59 2.29
CA PHE A 265 -17.02 6.68 1.02
C PHE A 265 -17.85 6.02 -0.07
N GLN A 266 -18.57 6.81 -0.87
CA GLN A 266 -19.62 6.32 -1.76
C GLN A 266 -19.12 5.38 -2.85
N ASN A 267 -17.91 5.62 -3.36
CA ASN A 267 -17.31 4.82 -4.41
C ASN A 267 -16.22 3.87 -3.90
N ALA A 268 -16.05 3.72 -2.58
CA ALA A 268 -15.13 2.75 -2.00
C ALA A 268 -15.76 1.35 -1.93
N LYS A 269 -15.04 0.35 -2.48
CA LYS A 269 -15.43 -1.06 -2.36
C LYS A 269 -15.07 -1.60 -0.98
N GLU A 270 -13.92 -1.19 -0.46
CA GLU A 270 -13.39 -1.55 0.85
C GLU A 270 -12.90 -0.29 1.56
N ALA A 271 -13.09 -0.25 2.89
CA ALA A 271 -12.64 0.85 3.72
C ALA A 271 -12.32 0.32 5.12
N GLU A 272 -11.07 0.50 5.55
CA GLU A 272 -10.57 -0.04 6.80
C GLU A 272 -9.84 1.03 7.60
N TYR A 273 -10.02 1.02 8.92
CA TYR A 273 -9.21 1.84 9.80
C TYR A 273 -7.86 1.18 10.05
N HIS A 274 -6.80 1.97 9.97
CA HIS A 274 -5.47 1.46 10.26
C HIS A 274 -5.33 1.14 11.75
N ARG A 275 -4.93 -0.10 12.06
CA ARG A 275 -4.75 -0.59 13.43
C ARG A 275 -3.36 -1.20 13.58
N MET A 276 -2.47 -0.53 14.31
CA MET A 276 -1.19 -1.07 14.75
C MET A 276 -1.18 -1.14 16.26
N THR A 277 -1.49 -2.31 16.84
CA THR A 277 -1.76 -2.54 18.28
C THR A 277 -3.01 -1.80 18.82
N THR A 278 -3.22 -0.55 18.43
CA THR A 278 -4.42 0.27 18.69
C THR A 278 -4.88 0.96 17.41
N LEU A 279 -6.03 1.63 17.46
CA LEU A 279 -6.55 2.43 16.35
C LEU A 279 -5.68 3.68 16.15
N ASN A 280 -5.23 3.94 14.91
CA ASN A 280 -4.44 5.12 14.59
C ASN A 280 -5.36 6.35 14.43
N PHE A 281 -5.54 7.09 15.51
CA PHE A 281 -6.24 8.36 15.51
C PHE A 281 -5.74 9.28 16.62
N TRP A 282 -5.99 10.57 16.46
CA TRP A 282 -5.99 11.52 17.57
C TRP A 282 -7.18 12.47 17.44
N LEU A 283 -7.73 12.86 18.58
CA LEU A 283 -8.80 13.84 18.68
C LEU A 283 -8.38 14.91 19.69
N TYR A 284 -8.32 16.16 19.26
CA TYR A 284 -8.11 17.31 20.12
C TYR A 284 -9.44 18.01 20.39
N ILE A 285 -9.75 18.21 21.67
CA ILE A 285 -10.86 19.06 22.11
C ILE A 285 -10.26 20.35 22.64
N PHE A 286 -10.57 21.47 21.99
CA PHE A 286 -10.12 22.79 22.40
C PHE A 286 -11.05 23.39 23.47
N PRO A 287 -10.56 24.33 24.31
CA PRO A 287 -11.36 24.94 25.38
C PRO A 287 -12.68 25.55 24.93
N ASN A 288 -12.71 26.12 23.73
CA ASN A 288 -13.91 26.71 23.11
C ASN A 288 -14.93 25.65 22.63
N GLY A 289 -14.63 24.35 22.68
CA GLY A 289 -15.47 23.28 22.15
C GLY A 289 -15.25 22.99 20.67
N GLU A 290 -14.22 23.55 20.04
CA GLU A 290 -13.79 23.08 18.72
C GLU A 290 -13.06 21.74 18.83
N ILE A 291 -13.31 20.89 17.84
CA ILE A 291 -12.77 19.54 17.81
C ILE A 291 -12.02 19.36 16.51
N PHE A 292 -10.79 18.85 16.62
CA PHE A 292 -10.01 18.37 15.50
C PHE A 292 -9.80 16.87 15.64
N PHE A 293 -10.21 16.11 14.63
CA PHE A 293 -10.05 14.67 14.58
C PHE A 293 -9.27 14.29 13.34
N GLU A 294 -8.31 13.41 13.51
CA GLU A 294 -7.53 12.86 12.41
C GLU A 294 -7.35 11.36 12.62
N THR A 295 -7.58 10.59 11.55
CA THR A 295 -7.50 9.13 11.58
C THR A 295 -6.93 8.59 10.28
N HIS A 296 -6.18 7.50 10.39
CA HIS A 296 -5.53 6.83 9.28
C HIS A 296 -6.45 5.74 8.71
N LEU A 297 -6.72 5.82 7.41
CA LEU A 297 -7.62 4.93 6.69
C LEU A 297 -6.92 4.31 5.48
N TYR A 298 -7.17 3.02 5.27
CA TYR A 298 -6.95 2.35 4.00
C TYR A 298 -8.28 2.27 3.25
N LEU A 299 -8.29 2.65 1.98
CA LEU A 299 -9.47 2.63 1.12
C LEU A 299 -9.14 1.91 -0.18
N LYS A 300 -10.15 1.26 -0.76
CA LYS A 300 -10.11 0.74 -2.12
C LYS A 300 -11.20 1.39 -2.99
N PRO A 301 -10.97 2.61 -3.51
CA PRO A 301 -11.96 3.31 -4.31
C PRO A 301 -12.05 2.74 -5.73
N SER A 302 -13.27 2.67 -6.23
CA SER A 302 -13.53 2.39 -7.64
C SER A 302 -13.23 3.63 -8.50
N CYS A 303 -12.52 3.41 -9.59
CA CYS A 303 -12.22 4.42 -10.60
C CYS A 303 -12.47 3.84 -11.99
N LYS A 304 -13.45 4.40 -12.69
CA LYS A 304 -13.76 4.00 -14.07
C LYS A 304 -12.71 4.58 -15.02
N LEU A 305 -11.71 3.78 -15.39
CA LEU A 305 -10.66 4.18 -16.32
C LEU A 305 -11.16 4.22 -17.77
N ILE A 306 -10.75 5.23 -18.53
CA ILE A 306 -11.03 5.36 -19.96
C ILE A 306 -9.77 4.95 -20.73
N LEU A 307 -9.72 3.70 -21.18
CA LEU A 307 -8.49 3.07 -21.70
C LEU A 307 -8.30 3.20 -23.22
N CYS A 308 -9.00 4.13 -23.86
CA CYS A 308 -8.99 4.25 -25.32
C CYS A 308 -7.61 4.52 -25.89
N LYS A 309 -6.84 5.36 -25.20
CA LYS A 309 -5.47 5.68 -25.55
C LYS A 309 -4.44 4.81 -24.86
N TYR A 310 -4.83 3.79 -24.11
CA TYR A 310 -3.90 2.99 -23.32
C TYR A 310 -2.71 2.51 -24.17
N PRO A 311 -1.44 2.75 -23.74
CA PRO A 311 -1.01 3.32 -22.46
C PRO A 311 -0.70 4.84 -22.46
N HIS A 312 -1.09 5.58 -23.50
CA HIS A 312 -0.91 7.04 -23.62
C HIS A 312 -2.08 7.84 -23.02
N ASP A 313 -2.73 7.28 -22.01
CA ASP A 313 -3.95 7.79 -21.40
C ASP A 313 -3.68 8.70 -20.19
N ASN A 314 -4.54 9.70 -20.02
CA ASN A 314 -4.71 10.41 -18.75
C ASN A 314 -6.02 9.95 -18.12
N GLN A 315 -6.02 9.82 -16.79
CA GLN A 315 -7.14 9.26 -16.04
C GLN A 315 -7.60 10.26 -14.99
N VAL A 316 -8.90 10.24 -14.66
CA VAL A 316 -9.45 11.05 -13.57
C VAL A 316 -10.10 10.11 -12.57
N CYS A 317 -9.46 9.94 -11.43
CA CYS A 317 -10.00 9.16 -10.32
C CYS A 317 -10.51 10.09 -9.23
N SER A 318 -11.70 9.81 -8.71
CA SER A 318 -12.29 10.57 -7.63
C SER A 318 -12.52 9.75 -6.37
N LEU A 319 -12.47 10.40 -5.22
CA LEU A 319 -12.91 9.87 -3.94
C LEU A 319 -14.10 10.69 -3.46
N LYS A 320 -15.25 10.04 -3.25
CA LYS A 320 -16.50 10.69 -2.87
C LYS A 320 -16.84 10.41 -1.41
N ILE A 321 -16.95 11.47 -0.61
CA ILE A 321 -17.28 11.42 0.82
C ILE A 321 -18.65 12.02 1.02
N THR A 322 -19.55 11.29 1.67
CA THR A 322 -20.93 11.72 1.90
C THR A 322 -21.40 11.30 3.29
N ALA A 323 -22.47 11.91 3.79
CA ALA A 323 -23.07 11.50 5.05
C ALA A 323 -23.88 10.20 4.88
N ILE A 324 -23.83 9.32 5.87
CA ILE A 324 -24.58 8.05 5.85
C ILE A 324 -26.06 8.26 6.15
N ALA A 325 -26.39 8.95 7.24
CA ALA A 325 -27.76 9.07 7.77
C ALA A 325 -28.24 10.52 7.93
N SER A 326 -27.33 11.47 8.12
CA SER A 326 -27.69 12.88 8.37
C SER A 326 -27.76 13.67 7.07
N GLY A 327 -28.92 14.25 6.77
CA GLY A 327 -29.10 15.13 5.63
C GLY A 327 -28.42 16.49 5.80
N GLN A 328 -28.38 17.29 4.73
CA GLN A 328 -27.75 18.63 4.71
C GLN A 328 -28.36 19.62 5.73
N ASN A 329 -29.60 19.36 6.18
CA ASN A 329 -30.32 20.21 7.12
C ASN A 329 -29.88 20.01 8.58
N SER A 330 -29.15 18.94 8.89
CA SER A 330 -28.59 18.71 10.23
C SER A 330 -27.07 18.76 10.23
N ILE A 331 -26.43 18.17 9.22
CA ILE A 331 -24.97 18.15 9.10
C ILE A 331 -24.54 18.55 7.69
N ARG A 332 -23.70 19.58 7.61
CA ARG A 332 -23.11 20.05 6.35
C ARG A 332 -21.65 19.66 6.28
N TYR A 333 -21.27 18.91 5.26
CA TYR A 333 -19.86 18.61 4.97
C TYR A 333 -19.31 19.67 4.02
N SER A 334 -18.20 20.28 4.41
CA SER A 334 -17.50 21.32 3.67
C SER A 334 -16.02 20.96 3.56
N TRP A 335 -15.34 21.30 2.47
CA TRP A 335 -13.87 21.23 2.42
C TRP A 335 -13.25 22.35 3.24
N PHE A 336 -12.06 22.15 3.79
CA PHE A 336 -11.27 23.28 4.29
C PHE A 336 -11.10 24.36 3.20
N PRO A 337 -11.12 25.67 3.56
CA PRO A 337 -11.12 26.74 2.56
C PRO A 337 -9.89 26.76 1.66
N ARG A 338 -8.71 26.49 2.22
CA ARG A 338 -7.46 26.40 1.46
C ARG A 338 -7.34 25.03 0.79
N LEU A 339 -6.88 25.01 -0.45
CA LEU A 339 -6.70 23.75 -1.19
C LEU A 339 -5.66 22.84 -0.51
N SER A 340 -4.56 23.42 0.00
CA SER A 340 -3.51 22.72 0.74
C SER A 340 -4.00 21.99 1.99
N ASP A 341 -5.08 22.50 2.58
CA ASP A 341 -5.64 22.02 3.85
C ASP A 341 -6.72 20.98 3.57
N ALA A 342 -7.46 21.14 2.47
CA ALA A 342 -8.47 20.22 2.00
C ALA A 342 -7.87 18.94 1.37
N ILE A 343 -6.86 19.09 0.51
CA ILE A 343 -6.21 17.98 -0.17
C ILE A 343 -4.70 18.24 -0.19
N ARG A 344 -3.95 17.37 0.47
CA ARG A 344 -2.49 17.34 0.46
C ARG A 344 -2.03 15.95 0.03
N MET A 345 -1.00 15.88 -0.78
CA MET A 345 -0.41 14.61 -1.23
C MET A 345 1.05 14.55 -0.78
N ASN A 346 1.50 13.39 -0.32
CA ASN A 346 2.90 13.11 -0.14
C ASN A 346 3.54 12.69 -1.48
N LYS A 347 4.26 13.62 -2.13
CA LYS A 347 4.90 13.38 -3.44
C LYS A 347 5.97 12.28 -3.42
N LEU A 348 6.48 11.89 -2.25
CA LEU A 348 7.54 10.88 -2.12
C LEU A 348 7.02 9.44 -2.31
N MET A 349 5.70 9.24 -2.33
CA MET A 349 5.08 7.91 -2.39
C MET A 349 4.07 7.78 -3.53
N GLU A 350 4.35 8.46 -4.65
CA GLU A 350 3.59 8.29 -5.89
C GLU A 350 3.91 6.94 -6.54
N SER A 351 2.88 6.29 -7.10
CA SER A 351 3.07 5.09 -7.91
C SER A 351 3.88 5.41 -9.17
N GLU A 352 4.80 4.51 -9.52
CA GLU A 352 5.60 4.61 -10.75
C GLU A 352 4.77 4.36 -12.02
N GLU A 353 3.60 3.73 -11.92
CA GLU A 353 2.73 3.44 -13.08
C GLU A 353 1.81 4.61 -13.43
N LEU A 354 1.13 5.19 -12.43
CA LEU A 354 0.21 6.32 -12.55
C LEU A 354 0.53 7.34 -11.48
N TYR A 355 1.02 8.52 -11.88
CA TYR A 355 1.34 9.60 -10.97
C TYR A 355 0.29 10.70 -11.03
N VAL A 356 0.12 11.44 -9.93
CA VAL A 356 -0.85 12.53 -9.84
C VAL A 356 -0.27 13.79 -10.45
N GLU A 357 -0.83 14.25 -11.56
CA GLU A 357 -0.43 15.52 -12.19
C GLU A 357 -1.08 16.72 -11.48
N LYS A 358 -2.39 16.62 -11.21
CA LYS A 358 -3.18 17.69 -10.58
C LYS A 358 -4.29 17.10 -9.72
N TYR A 359 -4.74 17.85 -8.73
CA TYR A 359 -5.88 17.47 -7.89
C TYR A 359 -6.78 18.67 -7.61
N TYR A 360 -8.07 18.40 -7.44
CA TYR A 360 -9.12 19.41 -7.25
C TYR A 360 -10.08 18.99 -6.15
N LYS A 361 -10.48 19.96 -5.33
CA LYS A 361 -11.64 19.80 -4.44
C LYS A 361 -12.92 20.16 -5.20
N ARG A 362 -13.91 19.27 -5.17
CA ARG A 362 -15.22 19.40 -5.84
C ARG A 362 -16.34 18.99 -4.87
N TYR A 363 -17.56 19.27 -5.29
CA TYR A 363 -18.78 18.81 -4.63
C TYR A 363 -19.55 17.93 -5.61
N CYS A 364 -20.07 16.81 -5.12
CA CYS A 364 -20.84 15.86 -5.90
C CYS A 364 -22.34 15.96 -5.58
N ASP A 365 -23.17 15.31 -6.39
CA ASP A 365 -24.58 15.16 -6.08
C ASP A 365 -24.78 14.12 -4.98
N GLY A 366 -25.40 14.54 -3.87
CA GLY A 366 -25.71 13.70 -2.71
C GLY A 366 -27.20 13.36 -2.58
N VAL A 367 -28.02 13.62 -3.61
CA VAL A 367 -29.46 13.33 -3.57
C VAL A 367 -29.70 11.82 -3.58
N ARG A 368 -30.49 11.36 -2.60
CA ARG A 368 -30.97 9.97 -2.47
C ARG A 368 -32.49 9.98 -2.29
N LYS A 369 -33.13 8.82 -2.46
CA LYS A 369 -34.58 8.67 -2.16
C LYS A 369 -34.95 9.10 -0.74
N THR A 370 -34.01 8.98 0.20
CA THR A 370 -34.20 9.34 1.61
C THR A 370 -33.96 10.83 1.92
N GLY A 371 -33.46 11.62 0.97
CA GLY A 371 -33.23 13.05 1.15
C GLY A 371 -31.96 13.57 0.48
N ASN A 372 -31.63 14.83 0.75
CA ASN A 372 -30.43 15.49 0.24
C ASN A 372 -29.29 15.41 1.28
N PHE A 373 -28.15 14.84 0.87
CA PHE A 373 -26.97 14.65 1.71
C PHE A 373 -25.81 15.50 1.20
N SER A 374 -24.90 15.90 2.09
CA SER A 374 -23.66 16.56 1.68
C SER A 374 -22.78 15.55 0.94
N CYS A 375 -22.13 15.97 -0.15
CA CYS A 375 -21.24 15.13 -0.95
C CYS A 375 -20.00 15.92 -1.38
N LEU A 376 -18.84 15.48 -0.91
CA LEU A 376 -17.53 16.01 -1.21
C LEU A 376 -16.82 15.09 -2.20
N GLU A 377 -16.11 15.66 -3.17
CA GLU A 377 -15.36 14.90 -4.18
C GLU A 377 -13.91 15.40 -4.24
N ALA A 378 -12.95 14.54 -3.93
CA ALA A 378 -11.54 14.77 -4.20
C ALA A 378 -11.21 14.15 -5.56
N SER A 379 -10.87 14.98 -6.55
CA SER A 379 -10.62 14.56 -7.93
C SER A 379 -9.14 14.65 -8.26
N CYS A 380 -8.51 13.53 -8.59
CA CYS A 380 -7.10 13.41 -8.96
C CYS A 380 -6.99 13.14 -10.47
N GLN A 381 -6.28 14.02 -11.18
CA GLN A 381 -5.82 13.80 -12.56
C GLN A 381 -4.52 13.01 -12.49
N LEU A 382 -4.56 11.80 -13.05
CA LEU A 382 -3.47 10.84 -13.09
C LEU A 382 -2.93 10.76 -14.51
N LYS A 383 -1.61 10.61 -14.63
CA LYS A 383 -0.93 10.41 -15.91
C LYS A 383 -0.10 9.14 -15.87
N ARG A 384 -0.21 8.33 -16.93
CA ARG A 384 0.51 7.07 -17.02
C ARG A 384 1.98 7.29 -17.38
N SER A 385 2.86 6.57 -16.69
CA SER A 385 4.28 6.50 -17.03
C SER A 385 4.48 5.57 -18.23
N LEU A 386 5.03 6.11 -19.32
CA LEU A 386 5.16 5.39 -20.59
C LEU A 386 6.43 4.53 -20.68
N GLY A 387 7.46 4.81 -19.89
CA GLY A 387 8.79 4.18 -20.03
C GLY A 387 8.75 2.65 -19.91
N TYR A 388 7.92 2.16 -18.97
CA TYR A 388 7.70 0.73 -18.77
C TYR A 388 7.06 0.07 -19.99
N HIS A 389 5.98 0.64 -20.53
CA HIS A 389 5.29 0.10 -21.70
C HIS A 389 6.14 0.15 -22.97
N MET A 390 6.98 1.18 -23.12
CA MET A 390 7.92 1.27 -24.23
C MET A 390 8.91 0.11 -24.22
N THR A 391 9.51 -0.17 -23.06
CA THR A 391 10.55 -1.20 -22.92
C THR A 391 9.97 -2.61 -22.97
N ARG A 392 8.83 -2.83 -22.32
CA ARG A 392 8.21 -4.15 -22.20
C ARG A 392 7.41 -4.57 -23.44
N THR A 393 6.78 -3.62 -24.14
CA THR A 393 5.82 -3.95 -25.20
C THR A 393 6.21 -3.37 -26.56
N TYR A 394 6.38 -2.05 -26.67
CA TYR A 394 6.58 -1.42 -27.98
C TYR A 394 7.93 -1.76 -28.62
N ILE A 395 9.04 -1.70 -27.89
CA ILE A 395 10.38 -1.99 -28.43
C ILE A 395 10.50 -3.46 -28.89
N PRO A 396 10.11 -4.48 -28.10
CA PRO A 396 10.17 -5.87 -28.54
C PRO A 396 9.29 -6.15 -29.76
N THR A 397 8.04 -5.66 -29.77
CA THR A 397 7.10 -5.90 -30.87
C THR A 397 7.51 -5.16 -32.15
N ALA A 398 8.05 -3.94 -32.06
CA ALA A 398 8.65 -3.24 -33.19
C ALA A 398 9.86 -4.01 -33.74
N THR A 399 10.70 -4.56 -32.87
CA THR A 399 11.85 -5.38 -33.25
C THR A 399 11.41 -6.66 -33.96
N CYS A 400 10.34 -7.33 -33.50
CA CYS A 400 9.75 -8.48 -34.20
C CYS A 400 9.27 -8.12 -35.62
N VAL A 401 8.67 -6.95 -35.79
CA VAL A 401 8.25 -6.47 -37.11
C VAL A 401 9.46 -6.22 -38.02
N VAL A 402 10.53 -5.62 -37.51
CA VAL A 402 11.80 -5.47 -38.26
C VAL A 402 12.38 -6.84 -38.66
N PHE A 403 12.36 -7.82 -37.76
CA PHE A 403 12.82 -9.18 -38.05
C PHE A 403 11.94 -9.91 -39.08
N SER A 404 10.64 -9.60 -39.16
CA SER A 404 9.73 -10.30 -40.06
C SER A 404 10.08 -10.12 -41.54
N TRP A 405 10.52 -8.93 -41.94
CA TRP A 405 10.93 -8.65 -43.31
C TRP A 405 12.41 -8.93 -43.60
N ILE A 406 13.20 -9.40 -42.62
CA ILE A 406 14.55 -9.93 -42.91
C ILE A 406 14.44 -11.15 -43.82
N SER A 407 13.32 -11.87 -43.77
CA SER A 407 13.02 -13.00 -44.66
C SER A 407 13.14 -12.67 -46.16
N VAL A 408 12.88 -11.43 -46.57
CA VAL A 408 12.98 -10.98 -47.97
C VAL A 408 14.43 -10.76 -48.42
N TRP A 409 15.34 -10.62 -47.47
CA TRP A 409 16.78 -10.48 -47.73
C TRP A 409 17.47 -11.84 -47.82
N LEU A 410 16.83 -12.90 -47.30
CA LEU A 410 17.33 -14.27 -47.43
C LEU A 410 17.16 -14.76 -48.87
N PRO A 411 18.14 -15.50 -49.41
CA PRO A 411 17.99 -16.15 -50.71
C PRO A 411 16.79 -17.09 -50.71
N GLU A 412 16.12 -17.21 -51.85
CA GLU A 412 14.98 -18.08 -52.09
C GLU A 412 15.24 -19.57 -51.79
N GLU A 413 16.51 -19.97 -51.72
CA GLU A 413 16.93 -21.34 -51.39
C GLU A 413 16.68 -21.70 -49.92
N PHE A 414 16.64 -20.70 -49.02
CA PHE A 414 16.47 -20.89 -47.58
C PHE A 414 14.99 -20.91 -47.16
N VAL A 415 14.22 -21.83 -47.74
CA VAL A 415 12.78 -22.04 -47.49
C VAL A 415 12.45 -22.10 -46.00
N THR A 416 13.23 -22.90 -45.26
CA THR A 416 13.06 -23.09 -43.80
C THR A 416 13.20 -21.76 -43.06
N GLY A 417 14.19 -20.93 -43.39
CA GLY A 417 14.43 -19.66 -42.72
C GLY A 417 13.32 -18.63 -42.98
N ARG A 418 12.79 -18.59 -44.21
CA ARG A 418 11.74 -17.62 -44.59
C ARG A 418 10.38 -17.93 -43.96
N ILE A 419 9.94 -19.19 -44.01
CA ILE A 419 8.63 -19.61 -43.50
C ILE A 419 8.65 -19.67 -41.98
N PHE A 420 9.58 -20.44 -41.39
CA PHE A 420 9.58 -20.64 -39.94
C PHE A 420 9.92 -19.35 -39.20
N GLY A 421 10.78 -18.48 -39.75
CA GLY A 421 11.05 -17.17 -39.17
C GLY A 421 9.79 -16.31 -39.06
N SER A 422 9.04 -16.16 -40.15
CA SER A 422 7.80 -15.37 -40.17
C SER A 422 6.70 -15.99 -39.30
N LEU A 423 6.57 -17.32 -39.31
CA LEU A 423 5.59 -18.05 -38.51
C LEU A 423 5.89 -17.91 -37.00
N THR A 424 7.14 -18.07 -36.59
CA THR A 424 7.54 -17.91 -35.19
C THR A 424 7.26 -16.49 -34.72
N LEU A 425 7.57 -15.47 -35.52
CA LEU A 425 7.29 -14.08 -35.16
C LEU A 425 5.79 -13.79 -35.04
N PHE A 426 4.96 -14.38 -35.92
CA PHE A 426 3.50 -14.25 -35.82
C PHE A 426 2.97 -14.84 -34.51
N LEU A 427 3.44 -16.05 -34.15
CA LEU A 427 3.08 -16.70 -32.90
C LEU A 427 3.55 -15.89 -31.68
N THR A 428 4.77 -15.36 -31.71
CA THR A 428 5.30 -14.49 -30.65
C THR A 428 4.44 -13.24 -30.47
N LEU A 429 4.10 -12.52 -31.55
CA LEU A 429 3.23 -11.35 -31.47
C LEU A 429 1.82 -11.69 -30.97
N SER A 430 1.27 -12.83 -31.37
CA SER A 430 -0.04 -13.28 -30.89
C SER A 430 0.00 -13.62 -29.39
N ALA A 431 1.09 -14.24 -28.91
CA ALA A 431 1.27 -14.56 -27.49
C ALA A 431 1.40 -13.28 -26.65
N GLU A 432 2.22 -12.32 -27.08
CA GLU A 432 2.36 -11.01 -26.43
C GLU A 432 1.03 -10.23 -26.41
N SER A 433 0.26 -10.25 -27.50
CA SER A 433 -1.06 -9.61 -27.55
C SER A 433 -2.02 -10.21 -26.51
N SER A 434 -2.02 -11.53 -26.36
CA SER A 434 -2.83 -12.21 -25.34
C SER A 434 -2.39 -11.86 -23.93
N ALA A 435 -1.08 -11.84 -23.66
CA ALA A 435 -0.53 -11.49 -22.35
C ALA A 435 -0.91 -10.06 -21.91
N VAL A 436 -0.91 -9.09 -22.84
CA VAL A 436 -1.34 -7.72 -22.54
C VAL A 436 -2.85 -7.65 -22.29
N LYS A 437 -3.65 -8.43 -23.02
CA LYS A 437 -5.12 -8.45 -22.88
C LYS A 437 -5.60 -9.13 -21.59
N GLU A 438 -4.80 -9.99 -20.97
CA GLU A 438 -5.16 -10.63 -19.69
C GLU A 438 -5.16 -9.63 -18.52
N VAL A 439 -4.26 -8.64 -18.53
CA VAL A 439 -4.17 -7.62 -17.47
C VAL A 439 -5.18 -6.49 -17.68
N LEU A 440 -5.65 -6.30 -18.91
CA LEU A 440 -6.60 -5.26 -19.27
C LEU A 440 -8.05 -5.72 -19.05
N PRO A 441 -8.95 -4.82 -18.64
CA PRO A 441 -10.37 -5.12 -18.55
C PRO A 441 -10.96 -5.35 -19.94
N LYS A 442 -11.97 -6.22 -19.99
CA LYS A 442 -12.76 -6.45 -21.21
C LYS A 442 -13.65 -5.24 -21.46
N VAL A 443 -13.22 -4.39 -22.39
CA VAL A 443 -13.98 -3.23 -22.88
C VAL A 443 -14.47 -3.49 -24.30
N SER A 444 -15.62 -2.91 -24.66
CA SER A 444 -16.25 -3.09 -25.99
C SER A 444 -15.61 -2.25 -27.09
N TYR A 445 -14.89 -1.17 -26.75
CA TYR A 445 -14.24 -0.29 -27.70
C TYR A 445 -12.79 -0.72 -28.00
N MET A 446 -12.30 -0.32 -29.17
CA MET A 446 -10.92 -0.55 -29.60
C MET A 446 -9.95 0.38 -28.85
N LYS A 447 -8.89 -0.18 -28.28
CA LYS A 447 -7.82 0.57 -27.60
C LYS A 447 -6.65 0.84 -28.55
N ALA A 448 -5.85 1.86 -28.24
CA ALA A 448 -4.62 2.19 -28.96
C ALA A 448 -3.64 1.00 -29.07
N ILE A 449 -3.53 0.21 -28.02
CA ILE A 449 -2.71 -1.00 -28.00
C ILE A 449 -3.29 -2.12 -28.90
N ASP A 450 -4.62 -2.21 -29.06
CA ASP A 450 -5.25 -3.17 -29.95
C ASP A 450 -4.94 -2.84 -31.41
N LEU A 451 -4.93 -1.55 -31.77
CA LEU A 451 -4.54 -1.08 -33.11
C LEU A 451 -3.06 -1.38 -33.40
N TRP A 452 -2.18 -1.19 -32.41
CA TRP A 452 -0.76 -1.54 -32.53
C TRP A 452 -0.58 -3.03 -32.83
N PHE A 453 -1.11 -3.91 -31.96
CA PHE A 453 -0.98 -5.36 -32.15
C PHE A 453 -1.68 -5.83 -33.43
N GLY A 454 -2.85 -5.27 -33.76
CA GLY A 454 -3.57 -5.58 -34.99
C GLY A 454 -2.72 -5.27 -36.23
N PHE A 455 -2.14 -4.08 -36.31
CA PHE A 455 -1.25 -3.72 -37.41
C PHE A 455 -0.01 -4.62 -37.46
N THR A 456 0.71 -4.81 -36.34
CA THR A 456 1.93 -5.63 -36.33
C THR A 456 1.65 -7.09 -36.71
N ALA A 457 0.54 -7.66 -36.24
CA ALA A 457 0.16 -9.03 -36.56
C ALA A 457 -0.23 -9.18 -38.03
N SER A 458 -1.04 -8.27 -38.57
CA SER A 458 -1.37 -8.24 -39.99
C SER A 458 -0.13 -8.05 -40.86
N PHE A 459 0.80 -7.21 -40.43
CA PHE A 459 2.05 -6.99 -41.13
C PHE A 459 2.88 -8.28 -41.24
N VAL A 460 3.14 -8.97 -40.12
CA VAL A 460 3.89 -10.23 -40.14
C VAL A 460 3.16 -11.34 -40.90
N PHE A 461 1.83 -11.34 -40.86
CA PHE A 461 1.04 -12.26 -41.67
C PHE A 461 1.20 -12.01 -43.18
N ILE A 462 1.25 -10.74 -43.60
CA ILE A 462 1.51 -10.36 -45.00
C ILE A 462 2.91 -10.79 -45.43
N THR A 463 3.94 -10.59 -44.60
CA THR A 463 5.30 -11.06 -44.92
C THR A 463 5.36 -12.59 -45.04
N MET A 464 4.60 -13.31 -44.20
CA MET A 464 4.49 -14.76 -44.28
C MET A 464 3.83 -15.22 -45.59
N LEU A 465 2.73 -14.58 -46.00
CA LEU A 465 2.04 -14.88 -47.26
C LEU A 465 2.92 -14.61 -48.47
N GLU A 466 3.65 -13.49 -48.46
CA GLU A 466 4.59 -13.16 -49.52
C GLU A 466 5.72 -14.19 -49.63
N ALA A 467 6.31 -14.61 -48.50
CA ALA A 467 7.30 -15.68 -48.49
C ALA A 467 6.74 -16.98 -49.10
N LEU A 468 5.49 -17.34 -48.79
CA LEU A 468 4.83 -18.52 -49.35
C LEU A 468 4.62 -18.40 -50.88
N ILE A 469 4.22 -17.23 -51.36
CA ILE A 469 4.06 -16.96 -52.80
C ILE A 469 5.41 -17.08 -53.52
N VAL A 470 6.46 -16.46 -52.99
CA VAL A 470 7.80 -16.49 -53.59
C VAL A 470 8.35 -17.92 -53.65
N ILE A 471 8.17 -18.70 -52.58
CA ILE A 471 8.59 -20.10 -52.53
C ILE A 471 7.78 -20.95 -53.52
N SER A 472 6.47 -20.71 -53.66
CA SER A 472 5.63 -21.42 -54.64
C SER A 472 6.09 -21.14 -56.07
N LEU A 473 6.40 -19.88 -56.40
CA LEU A 473 6.93 -19.49 -57.72
C LEU A 473 8.29 -20.12 -58.00
N GLU A 474 9.19 -20.15 -57.00
CA GLU A 474 10.51 -20.75 -57.13
C GLU A 474 10.44 -22.28 -57.22
N TYR A 475 9.55 -22.92 -56.48
CA TYR A 475 9.29 -24.36 -56.60
C TYR A 475 8.84 -24.72 -58.02
N LYS A 476 7.88 -23.96 -58.59
CA LYS A 476 7.41 -24.15 -59.97
C LYS A 476 8.52 -23.92 -60.99
N SER A 477 9.35 -22.89 -60.79
CA SER A 477 10.54 -22.63 -61.61
C SER A 477 11.50 -23.82 -61.63
N ARG A 478 11.83 -24.38 -60.46
CA ARG A 478 12.74 -25.53 -60.30
C ARG A 478 12.16 -26.80 -60.91
N GLU A 479 10.86 -27.04 -60.77
CA GLU A 479 10.19 -28.19 -61.36
C GLU A 479 10.26 -28.16 -62.89
N LEU A 480 9.96 -27.01 -63.51
CA LEU A 480 10.07 -26.82 -64.96
C LEU A 480 11.50 -27.00 -65.47
N ARG A 481 12.49 -26.50 -64.70
CA ARG A 481 13.91 -26.67 -65.02
C ARG A 481 14.35 -28.14 -64.96
N LYS A 482 13.94 -28.88 -63.92
CA LYS A 482 14.20 -30.32 -63.81
C LYS A 482 13.57 -31.11 -64.96
N LYS A 483 12.33 -30.79 -65.36
CA LYS A 483 11.66 -31.42 -66.52
C LYS A 483 12.41 -31.18 -67.82
N ALA A 484 12.92 -29.96 -68.03
CA ALA A 484 13.74 -29.64 -69.20
C ALA A 484 15.07 -30.40 -69.20
N GLU A 485 15.72 -30.55 -68.04
CA GLU A 485 16.98 -31.27 -67.89
C GLU A 485 16.81 -32.80 -68.04
N SER A 486 15.73 -33.39 -67.50
CA SER A 486 15.46 -34.82 -67.63
C SER A 486 14.96 -35.23 -69.03
N GLY A 487 14.37 -34.30 -69.78
CA GLY A 487 13.82 -34.52 -71.12
C GLY A 487 14.85 -34.49 -72.26
N LEU A 488 16.15 -34.50 -71.94
CA LEU A 488 17.24 -34.26 -72.89
C LEU A 488 17.28 -35.23 -74.10
N ASN A 489 16.73 -36.45 -73.95
CA ASN A 489 16.76 -37.50 -74.97
C ASN A 489 15.43 -37.71 -75.70
N ASP A 490 14.29 -37.29 -75.13
CA ASP A 490 12.93 -37.61 -75.64
C ASP A 490 12.20 -36.38 -76.23
N MET A 491 12.65 -35.15 -75.93
CA MET A 491 11.95 -33.92 -76.31
C MET A 491 12.64 -33.11 -77.41
N SER A 492 11.85 -32.43 -78.24
CA SER A 492 12.39 -31.51 -79.24
C SER A 492 13.11 -30.31 -78.58
N ARG A 493 14.20 -29.83 -79.21
CA ARG A 493 14.95 -28.66 -78.71
C ARG A 493 14.05 -27.44 -78.46
N TYR A 494 13.00 -27.26 -79.26
CA TYR A 494 12.04 -26.17 -79.12
C TYR A 494 11.19 -26.27 -77.84
N GLN A 495 10.71 -27.46 -77.50
CA GLN A 495 9.97 -27.69 -76.25
C GLN A 495 10.84 -27.46 -75.01
N MET A 496 12.11 -27.87 -75.08
CA MET A 496 13.07 -27.61 -74.00
C MET A 496 13.32 -26.11 -73.80
N MET A 497 13.46 -25.36 -74.90
CA MET A 497 13.62 -23.90 -74.87
C MET A 497 12.39 -23.19 -74.25
N LEU A 498 11.17 -23.61 -74.61
CA LEU A 498 9.94 -23.04 -74.04
C LEU A 498 9.85 -23.27 -72.53
N LEU A 499 10.16 -24.49 -72.05
CA LEU A 499 10.18 -24.79 -70.62
C LEU A 499 11.21 -23.96 -69.84
N MET A 500 12.40 -23.76 -70.41
CA MET A 500 13.43 -22.91 -69.80
C MET A 500 13.00 -21.43 -69.75
N LEU A 501 12.33 -20.93 -70.79
CA LEU A 501 11.78 -19.56 -70.80
C LEU A 501 10.69 -19.38 -69.74
N GLU A 502 9.78 -20.35 -69.60
CA GLU A 502 8.71 -20.28 -68.60
C GLU A 502 9.28 -20.36 -67.17
N SER A 503 10.24 -21.25 -66.92
CA SER A 503 11.01 -21.33 -65.67
C SER A 503 11.69 -19.99 -65.33
N GLY A 504 12.38 -19.38 -66.31
CA GLY A 504 13.01 -18.08 -66.16
C GLY A 504 12.03 -16.96 -65.82
N ARG A 505 10.80 -17.00 -66.36
CA ARG A 505 9.75 -16.04 -66.03
C ARG A 505 9.25 -16.16 -64.59
N TYR A 506 8.98 -17.37 -64.09
CA TYR A 506 8.59 -17.56 -62.68
C TYR A 506 9.70 -17.11 -61.73
N HIS A 507 10.94 -17.49 -62.01
CA HIS A 507 12.10 -17.09 -61.22
C HIS A 507 12.32 -15.57 -61.21
N SER A 508 12.19 -14.92 -62.37
CA SER A 508 12.25 -13.46 -62.47
C SER A 508 11.13 -12.79 -61.68
N THR A 509 9.90 -13.32 -61.77
CA THR A 509 8.73 -12.78 -61.05
C THR A 509 8.93 -12.86 -59.54
N ALA A 510 9.41 -14.01 -59.03
CA ALA A 510 9.76 -14.19 -57.62
C ALA A 510 10.77 -13.13 -57.13
N ARG A 511 11.86 -12.93 -57.87
CA ARG A 511 12.87 -11.90 -57.54
C ARG A 511 12.35 -10.47 -57.62
N HIS A 512 11.39 -10.18 -58.52
CA HIS A 512 10.74 -8.87 -58.60
C HIS A 512 9.87 -8.59 -57.37
N ILE A 513 9.11 -9.59 -56.91
CA ILE A 513 8.30 -9.48 -55.69
C ILE A 513 9.21 -9.18 -54.48
N ASP A 514 10.27 -9.98 -54.28
CA ASP A 514 11.23 -9.75 -53.20
C ASP A 514 11.83 -8.34 -53.25
N ARG A 515 12.27 -7.89 -54.44
CA ARG A 515 12.87 -6.57 -54.61
C ARG A 515 11.89 -5.43 -54.28
N TYR A 516 10.63 -5.58 -54.68
CA TYR A 516 9.59 -4.61 -54.37
C TYR A 516 9.34 -4.54 -52.86
N CYS A 517 9.13 -5.69 -52.22
CA CYS A 517 8.84 -5.81 -50.80
C CYS A 517 9.99 -5.30 -49.90
N ARG A 518 11.26 -5.45 -50.32
CA ARG A 518 12.42 -4.86 -49.60
C ARG A 518 12.32 -3.36 -49.38
N THR A 519 11.68 -2.64 -50.31
CA THR A 519 11.49 -1.19 -50.20
C THR A 519 10.15 -0.82 -49.58
N LEU A 520 9.09 -1.57 -49.90
CA LEU A 520 7.73 -1.29 -49.43
C LEU A 520 7.61 -1.47 -47.91
N TYR A 521 8.15 -2.57 -47.37
CA TYR A 521 7.96 -2.95 -45.96
C TYR A 521 8.49 -1.90 -44.96
N PRO A 522 9.74 -1.40 -45.07
CA PRO A 522 10.21 -0.33 -44.19
C PRO A 522 9.42 0.97 -44.33
N VAL A 523 9.01 1.33 -45.56
CA VAL A 523 8.23 2.56 -45.81
C VAL A 523 6.85 2.49 -45.15
N VAL A 524 6.14 1.37 -45.31
CA VAL A 524 4.83 1.16 -44.68
C VAL A 524 4.95 1.18 -43.16
N PHE A 525 5.99 0.56 -42.59
CA PHE A 525 6.21 0.57 -41.15
C PHE A 525 6.52 1.97 -40.62
N LEU A 526 7.40 2.74 -41.29
CA LEU A 526 7.70 4.12 -40.90
C LEU A 526 6.48 5.04 -41.00
N LEU A 527 5.69 4.92 -42.07
CA LEU A 527 4.44 5.66 -42.21
C LEU A 527 3.46 5.32 -41.10
N PHE A 528 3.34 4.04 -40.74
CA PHE A 528 2.51 3.61 -39.62
C PHE A 528 3.00 4.21 -38.30
N LEU A 529 4.30 4.22 -38.01
CA LEU A 529 4.83 4.83 -36.78
C LEU A 529 4.51 6.33 -36.69
N ILE A 530 4.65 7.07 -37.80
CA ILE A 530 4.33 8.50 -37.86
C ILE A 530 2.83 8.72 -37.62
N ILE A 531 1.97 7.97 -38.32
CA ILE A 531 0.52 8.08 -38.17
C ILE A 531 0.10 7.70 -36.74
N TYR A 532 0.67 6.62 -36.19
CA TYR A 532 0.39 6.17 -34.84
C TYR A 532 0.76 7.24 -33.82
N TYR A 533 1.95 7.85 -33.94
CA TYR A 533 2.38 8.91 -33.06
C TYR A 533 1.41 10.11 -33.09
N PHE A 534 1.16 10.70 -34.26
CA PHE A 534 0.33 11.91 -34.34
C PHE A 534 -1.15 11.67 -34.04
N VAL A 535 -1.73 10.57 -34.51
CA VAL A 535 -3.17 10.34 -34.36
C VAL A 535 -3.52 9.81 -32.98
N ILE A 536 -2.71 8.91 -32.42
CA ILE A 536 -3.04 8.22 -31.16
C ILE A 536 -2.48 8.97 -29.96
N THR A 537 -1.24 9.48 -30.02
CA THR A 537 -0.66 10.17 -28.85
C THR A 537 -1.24 11.58 -28.70
N GLU A 538 -1.27 12.38 -29.77
CA GLU A 538 -1.80 13.76 -29.74
C GLU A 538 -3.31 13.87 -29.99
N GLY A 539 -4.01 12.79 -30.32
CA GLY A 539 -5.45 12.79 -30.59
C GLY A 539 -6.33 13.20 -29.40
N ASP A 540 -7.65 13.11 -29.53
CA ASP A 540 -8.56 13.37 -28.40
C ASP A 540 -8.82 12.07 -27.61
N GLU A 541 -8.91 12.15 -26.28
CA GLU A 541 -8.97 10.99 -25.38
C GLU A 541 -10.30 10.22 -25.46
N THR A 542 -11.38 10.90 -25.85
CA THR A 542 -12.75 10.36 -25.77
C THR A 542 -13.36 9.95 -27.11
N LYS A 543 -12.65 10.12 -28.23
CA LYS A 543 -13.16 9.82 -29.59
C LYS A 543 -13.65 8.38 -29.79
N CYS A 544 -13.06 7.44 -29.07
CA CYS A 544 -13.48 6.03 -29.02
C CYS A 544 -14.89 5.81 -28.43
N LEU A 545 -15.34 6.66 -27.50
CA LEU A 545 -16.60 6.50 -26.77
C LEU A 545 -17.77 7.01 -27.61
N GLN A 546 -17.60 8.14 -28.29
CA GLN A 546 -18.61 8.70 -29.21
C GLN A 546 -18.95 7.74 -30.35
N ARG A 547 -17.94 7.03 -30.87
CA ARG A 547 -18.15 6.05 -31.93
C ARG A 547 -19.02 4.86 -31.52
N SER A 548 -19.06 4.54 -30.22
CA SER A 548 -19.93 3.48 -29.69
C SER A 548 -21.35 3.95 -29.38
N SER A 549 -21.57 5.25 -29.16
CA SER A 549 -22.90 5.82 -28.93
C SER A 549 -23.64 6.13 -30.22
N ASP A 550 -22.93 6.35 -31.33
CA ASP A 550 -23.58 6.57 -32.64
C ASP A 550 -23.99 5.25 -33.34
N GLU A 551 -23.53 4.10 -32.83
CA GLU A 551 -23.92 2.75 -33.30
C GLU A 551 -25.04 2.11 -32.45
N LEU A 552 -25.61 2.84 -31.48
CA LEU A 552 -26.65 2.37 -30.56
C LEU A 552 -27.84 3.34 -30.54
#